data_AF-A0A3E0WGU4-F1
#
_entry.id   AF-A0A3E0WGU4-F1
#
_cell.length_a   1.000
_cell.length_b   1.000
_cell.length_c   1.000
_cell.angle_alpha   90.00
_cell.angle_beta   90.00
_cell.angle_gamma   90.00
#
_symmetry.space_group_name_H-M   'P 1'
#
loop_
_entity.id
_entity.type
_entity.pdbx_description
1 polymer ?
#
loop_
_entity_poly.entity_id
_entity_poly.type
_entity_poly.pdbx_seq_one_letter_code
_entity_poly.pdbx_strand_id
1 'polypeptide(L)'
;RANAEDGCTGRFWEGRFKSQALLDEAALLTCMAYVDLNPVRAKRANTPEDSAYTSVWARIQTLQRDTDSASASPVPGITVPLLPFTEAEHLTSPDHLPFALLDYLQLVDWSGRALRPDKRGAIAETQPPILQRLGLNAEEYVETLRRQRFGRAIGTPEALQQLARHLQQTYIRGIGLARRLFAPLVTT
;
A
#
# COMPACT_ATOMS: atom_id res chain seq x y z
N ARG A 1 31.07 13.42 -14.43
CA ARG A 1 31.05 13.85 -13.02
C ARG A 1 30.86 12.65 -12.10
N ALA A 2 29.72 11.94 -12.13
CA ALA A 2 29.49 10.76 -11.28
C ALA A 2 30.56 9.64 -11.38
N ASN A 3 30.99 9.23 -12.59
CA ASN A 3 32.08 8.24 -12.72
C ASN A 3 33.42 8.71 -12.13
N ALA A 4 33.68 10.03 -12.14
CA ALA A 4 34.87 10.61 -11.54
C ALA A 4 34.75 10.73 -10.01
N GLU A 5 33.54 10.94 -9.49
CA GLU A 5 33.24 10.91 -8.05
C GLU A 5 33.34 9.48 -7.47
N ASP A 6 32.92 8.47 -8.22
CA ASP A 6 32.97 7.05 -7.84
C ASP A 6 34.29 6.35 -8.21
N GLY A 7 35.26 7.07 -8.81
CA GLY A 7 36.57 6.53 -9.18
C GLY A 7 36.55 5.42 -10.24
N CYS A 8 35.54 5.39 -11.12
CA CYS A 8 35.38 4.34 -12.14
C CYS A 8 35.45 4.89 -13.58
N THR A 9 35.89 4.05 -14.53
CA THR A 9 35.97 4.37 -15.96
C THR A 9 34.88 3.63 -16.76
N GLY A 10 34.48 4.16 -17.92
CA GLY A 10 33.45 3.59 -18.80
C GLY A 10 32.23 4.50 -19.00
N ARG A 11 31.25 4.05 -19.81
CA ARG A 11 29.96 4.74 -19.95
C ARG A 11 29.14 4.49 -18.68
N PHE A 12 28.63 5.57 -18.07
CA PHE A 12 27.93 5.56 -16.77
C PHE A 12 26.87 4.45 -16.59
N TRP A 13 26.27 4.01 -17.71
CA TRP A 13 25.17 3.05 -17.77
C TRP A 13 25.53 1.66 -18.34
N GLU A 14 26.69 1.50 -18.95
CA GLU A 14 27.06 0.26 -19.65
C GLU A 14 27.49 -0.81 -18.64
N GLY A 15 26.82 -1.98 -18.64
CA GLY A 15 27.11 -3.10 -17.72
C GLY A 15 26.42 -3.06 -16.35
N ARG A 16 25.66 -2.00 -16.01
CA ARG A 16 24.94 -1.87 -14.72
C ARG A 16 23.45 -2.24 -14.78
N PHE A 17 22.87 -2.31 -15.98
CA PHE A 17 21.46 -2.66 -16.16
C PHE A 17 21.31 -4.05 -16.72
N LYS A 18 20.31 -4.76 -16.21
CA LYS A 18 19.91 -6.09 -16.67
C LYS A 18 18.41 -6.04 -16.94
N SER A 19 18.00 -6.59 -18.08
CA SER A 19 16.60 -6.85 -18.37
C SER A 19 16.32 -8.30 -18.02
N GLN A 20 15.36 -8.54 -17.14
CA GLN A 20 14.93 -9.87 -16.73
C GLN A 20 13.43 -9.97 -17.00
N ALA A 21 13.03 -10.98 -17.79
CA ALA A 21 11.63 -11.24 -18.04
C ALA A 21 10.96 -11.77 -16.75
N LEU A 22 9.80 -11.22 -16.43
CA LEU A 22 8.89 -11.73 -15.39
C LEU A 22 7.92 -12.66 -16.07
N LEU A 23 7.94 -13.93 -15.69
CA LEU A 23 7.22 -14.98 -16.42
C LEU A 23 5.84 -15.29 -15.85
N ASP A 24 5.60 -14.88 -14.59
CA ASP A 24 4.37 -15.16 -13.88
C ASP A 24 4.07 -14.08 -12.81
N GLU A 25 2.90 -14.20 -12.20
CA GLU A 25 2.39 -13.36 -11.13
C GLU A 25 3.27 -13.38 -9.87
N ALA A 26 3.89 -14.52 -9.55
CA ALA A 26 4.78 -14.64 -8.41
C ALA A 26 6.08 -13.84 -8.63
N ALA A 27 6.64 -13.88 -9.83
CA ALA A 27 7.78 -13.07 -10.24
C ALA A 27 7.43 -11.57 -10.21
N LEU A 28 6.23 -11.20 -10.66
CA LEU A 28 5.72 -9.83 -10.57
C LEU A 28 5.67 -9.34 -9.12
N LEU A 29 4.97 -10.07 -8.24
CA LEU A 29 4.87 -9.73 -6.81
C LEU A 29 6.25 -9.63 -6.15
N THR A 30 7.14 -10.57 -6.46
CA THR A 30 8.51 -10.59 -5.93
C THR A 30 9.28 -9.34 -6.35
N CYS A 31 9.21 -8.97 -7.62
CA CYS A 31 9.90 -7.78 -8.13
C CYS A 31 9.30 -6.48 -7.59
N MET A 32 7.97 -6.39 -7.49
CA MET A 32 7.30 -5.23 -6.89
C MET A 32 7.73 -5.04 -5.42
N ALA A 33 7.62 -6.09 -4.60
CA ALA A 33 8.01 -6.04 -3.19
C ALA A 33 9.51 -5.77 -3.02
N TYR A 34 10.36 -6.32 -3.89
CA TYR A 34 11.79 -6.04 -3.90
C TYR A 34 12.08 -4.55 -4.09
N VAL A 35 11.47 -3.93 -5.10
CA VAL A 35 11.67 -2.50 -5.40
C VAL A 35 11.15 -1.63 -4.26
N ASP A 36 9.94 -1.91 -3.80
CA ASP A 36 9.27 -1.13 -2.76
C ASP A 36 9.97 -1.23 -1.39
N LEU A 37 10.65 -2.35 -1.10
CA LEU A 37 11.42 -2.51 0.13
C LEU A 37 12.86 -1.97 0.04
N ASN A 38 13.36 -1.58 -1.13
CA ASN A 38 14.75 -1.13 -1.27
C ASN A 38 15.12 0.04 -0.34
N PRO A 39 14.29 1.09 -0.17
CA PRO A 39 14.58 2.15 0.80
C PRO A 39 14.70 1.65 2.23
N VAL A 40 13.84 0.71 2.64
CA VAL A 40 13.91 0.07 3.97
C VAL A 40 15.20 -0.72 4.10
N ARG A 41 15.53 -1.55 3.11
CA ARG A 41 16.77 -2.36 3.10
C ARG A 41 18.04 -1.51 3.11
N ALA A 42 17.98 -0.31 2.52
CA ALA A 42 19.06 0.66 2.51
C ALA A 42 19.12 1.55 3.77
N LYS A 43 18.22 1.37 4.76
CA LYS A 43 18.04 2.26 5.92
C LYS A 43 17.74 3.72 5.55
N ARG A 44 17.08 3.94 4.42
CA ARG A 44 16.59 5.26 3.99
C ARG A 44 15.15 5.53 4.44
N ALA A 45 14.44 4.49 4.86
CA ALA A 45 13.10 4.53 5.44
C ALA A 45 13.02 3.44 6.52
N ASN A 46 12.17 3.63 7.54
CA ASN A 46 11.94 2.59 8.54
C ASN A 46 10.84 1.62 8.09
N THR A 47 9.87 2.14 7.34
CA THR A 47 8.71 1.39 6.86
C THR A 47 8.33 1.77 5.42
N PRO A 48 7.47 0.98 4.74
CA PRO A 48 6.98 1.31 3.40
C PRO A 48 6.30 2.68 3.29
N GLU A 49 5.58 3.09 4.33
CA GLU A 49 4.86 4.38 4.47
C GLU A 49 5.82 5.58 4.54
N ASP A 50 7.06 5.36 4.99
CA ASP A 50 8.10 6.39 5.05
C ASP A 50 8.92 6.45 3.74
N SER A 51 8.73 5.48 2.84
CA SER A 51 9.56 5.29 1.66
C SER A 51 9.09 6.13 0.47
N ALA A 52 9.19 7.46 0.59
CA ALA A 52 8.81 8.39 -0.46
C ALA A 52 9.41 7.98 -1.82
N TYR A 53 8.64 8.22 -2.89
CA TYR A 53 8.99 7.87 -4.29
C TYR A 53 8.99 6.37 -4.63
N THR A 54 8.41 5.51 -3.80
CA THR A 54 8.10 4.11 -4.17
C THR A 54 6.65 3.93 -4.60
N SER A 55 6.35 2.81 -5.26
CA SER A 55 4.99 2.51 -5.72
C SER A 55 4.09 2.12 -4.54
N VAL A 56 4.61 1.42 -3.53
CA VAL A 56 3.88 1.13 -2.29
C VAL A 56 3.49 2.42 -1.56
N TRP A 57 4.42 3.37 -1.44
CA TRP A 57 4.15 4.65 -0.80
C TRP A 57 3.03 5.40 -1.51
N ALA A 58 3.12 5.51 -2.83
CA ALA A 58 2.09 6.14 -3.66
C ALA A 58 0.69 5.58 -3.40
N ARG A 59 0.58 4.25 -3.38
CA ARG A 59 -0.67 3.53 -3.18
C ARG A 59 -1.22 3.74 -1.78
N ILE A 60 -0.36 3.72 -0.76
CA ILE A 60 -0.73 4.02 0.63
C ILE A 60 -1.25 5.45 0.76
N GLN A 61 -0.58 6.42 0.14
CA GLN A 61 -1.03 7.81 0.16
C GLN A 61 -2.37 8.00 -0.56
N THR A 62 -2.65 7.25 -1.63
CA THR A 62 -3.98 7.26 -2.27
C THR A 62 -5.03 6.67 -1.33
N LEU A 63 -4.75 5.49 -0.74
CA LEU A 63 -5.64 4.82 0.21
C LEU A 63 -6.02 5.73 1.40
N GLN A 64 -5.06 6.48 1.94
CA GLN A 64 -5.25 7.43 3.04
C GLN A 64 -6.06 8.67 2.63
N ARG A 65 -5.93 9.14 1.37
CA ARG A 65 -6.71 10.29 0.88
C ARG A 65 -8.16 9.92 0.57
N ASP A 66 -8.42 8.70 0.11
CA ASP A 66 -9.77 8.18 -0.09
C ASP A 66 -10.54 8.09 1.24
N THR A 67 -9.81 7.87 2.35
CA THR A 67 -10.36 7.87 3.72
C THR A 67 -10.77 9.28 4.17
N ASP A 68 -10.05 10.32 3.74
CA ASP A 68 -10.22 11.71 4.18
C ASP A 68 -11.17 12.57 3.32
N SER A 69 -11.59 12.09 2.14
CA SER A 69 -12.61 12.69 1.26
C SER A 69 -12.48 14.22 1.01
N ALA A 70 -11.59 14.62 0.09
CA ALA A 70 -11.81 15.69 -0.90
C ALA A 70 -10.59 15.85 -1.84
N SER A 71 -10.82 15.67 -3.14
CA SER A 71 -9.89 15.82 -4.28
C SER A 71 -8.92 14.67 -4.54
N ALA A 72 -9.21 13.90 -5.59
CA ALA A 72 -8.30 12.96 -6.27
C ALA A 72 -7.21 13.74 -7.03
N SER A 73 -6.44 14.56 -6.31
CA SER A 73 -5.27 15.20 -6.89
C SER A 73 -4.13 14.17 -6.97
N PRO A 74 -3.38 14.09 -8.08
CA PRO A 74 -2.24 13.18 -8.19
C PRO A 74 -1.31 13.32 -7.00
N VAL A 75 -0.80 12.21 -6.48
CA VAL A 75 0.22 12.25 -5.42
C VAL A 75 1.38 13.10 -5.93
N PRO A 76 1.81 14.16 -5.20
CA PRO A 76 2.87 15.04 -5.66
C PRO A 76 4.13 14.24 -6.01
N GLY A 77 4.62 14.41 -7.25
CA GLY A 77 5.81 13.71 -7.75
C GLY A 77 5.53 12.44 -8.57
N ILE A 78 4.28 12.02 -8.73
CA ILE A 78 3.90 10.89 -9.60
C ILE A 78 3.15 11.43 -10.81
N THR A 79 3.82 11.42 -11.95
CA THR A 79 3.29 11.92 -13.23
C THR A 79 2.66 10.83 -14.08
N VAL A 80 2.98 9.56 -13.82
CA VAL A 80 2.43 8.39 -14.53
C VAL A 80 1.52 7.62 -13.57
N PRO A 81 0.24 7.39 -13.92
CA PRO A 81 -0.67 6.66 -13.05
C PRO A 81 -0.18 5.21 -12.88
N LEU A 82 -0.22 4.72 -11.64
CA LEU A 82 0.08 3.33 -11.34
C LEU A 82 -1.07 2.44 -11.81
N LEU A 83 -0.75 1.24 -12.30
CA LEU A 83 -1.76 0.24 -12.64
C LEU A 83 -2.60 -0.09 -11.38
N PRO A 84 -3.94 0.00 -11.45
CA PRO A 84 -4.80 -0.33 -10.32
C PRO A 84 -4.70 -1.81 -9.95
N PHE A 85 -5.01 -2.15 -8.69
CA PHE A 85 -5.22 -3.54 -8.29
C PHE A 85 -6.66 -3.95 -8.63
N THR A 86 -6.84 -5.23 -8.95
CA THR A 86 -8.16 -5.82 -9.19
C THR A 86 -8.98 -5.82 -7.89
N GLU A 87 -10.15 -5.19 -7.90
CA GLU A 87 -11.24 -5.57 -7.00
C GLU A 87 -11.90 -6.83 -7.57
N ALA A 88 -12.44 -7.72 -6.71
CA ALA A 88 -12.75 -9.15 -6.87
C ALA A 88 -13.36 -9.69 -8.21
N GLU A 89 -13.65 -8.82 -9.17
CA GLU A 89 -14.43 -9.01 -10.39
C GLU A 89 -13.57 -8.96 -11.69
N HIS A 90 -12.28 -8.63 -11.62
CA HIS A 90 -11.41 -8.41 -12.80
C HIS A 90 -10.07 -9.17 -12.80
N LEU A 91 -10.07 -10.46 -12.46
CA LEU A 91 -8.84 -11.29 -12.41
C LEU A 91 -8.11 -11.45 -13.76
N THR A 92 -8.75 -11.09 -14.89
CA THR A 92 -8.21 -11.30 -16.25
C THR A 92 -8.04 -10.01 -17.06
N SER A 93 -8.26 -8.83 -16.48
CA SER A 93 -8.09 -7.56 -17.19
C SER A 93 -6.60 -7.21 -17.32
N PRO A 94 -6.08 -6.88 -18.51
CA PRO A 94 -4.70 -6.44 -18.68
C PRO A 94 -4.43 -5.07 -18.05
N ASP A 95 -5.49 -4.32 -17.71
CA ASP A 95 -5.40 -2.98 -17.15
C ASP A 95 -5.33 -2.97 -15.61
N HIS A 96 -5.27 -4.15 -14.98
CA HIS A 96 -5.25 -4.30 -13.53
C HIS A 96 -4.20 -5.33 -13.09
N LEU A 97 -3.66 -5.14 -11.90
CA LEU A 97 -2.86 -6.15 -11.22
C LEU A 97 -3.82 -7.20 -10.62
N PRO A 98 -3.63 -8.50 -10.89
CA PRO A 98 -4.56 -9.57 -10.52
C PRO A 98 -4.49 -9.95 -9.03
N PHE A 99 -4.31 -8.97 -8.15
CA PHE A 99 -4.20 -9.16 -6.70
C PHE A 99 -5.04 -8.09 -5.98
N ALA A 100 -5.37 -8.34 -4.72
CA ALA A 100 -5.92 -7.27 -3.87
C ALA A 100 -4.79 -6.40 -3.32
N LEU A 101 -5.01 -5.08 -3.27
CA LEU A 101 -4.04 -4.13 -2.71
C LEU A 101 -3.67 -4.49 -1.25
N LEU A 102 -4.64 -4.86 -0.42
CA LEU A 102 -4.39 -5.15 0.98
C LEU A 102 -3.55 -6.42 1.18
N ASP A 103 -3.77 -7.45 0.37
CA ASP A 103 -2.96 -8.67 0.38
C ASP A 103 -1.52 -8.37 -0.04
N TYR A 104 -1.35 -7.51 -1.05
CA TYR A 104 -0.03 -7.01 -1.44
C TYR A 104 0.68 -6.26 -0.31
N LEU A 105 -0.03 -5.36 0.39
CA LEU A 105 0.56 -4.63 1.52
C LEU A 105 1.01 -5.58 2.64
N GLN A 106 0.21 -6.60 2.97
CA GLN A 106 0.58 -7.62 3.94
C GLN A 106 1.83 -8.40 3.49
N LEU A 107 1.90 -8.79 2.21
CA LEU A 107 3.07 -9.46 1.64
C LEU A 107 4.33 -8.59 1.78
N VAL A 108 4.23 -7.28 1.52
CA VAL A 108 5.33 -6.32 1.66
C VAL A 108 5.77 -6.21 3.13
N ASP A 109 4.84 -6.10 4.08
CA ASP A 109 5.16 -6.02 5.51
C ASP A 109 5.88 -7.29 6.00
N TRP A 110 5.33 -8.47 5.67
CA TRP A 110 5.93 -9.76 6.00
C TRP A 110 7.34 -9.90 5.40
N SER A 111 7.48 -9.57 4.11
CA SER A 111 8.77 -9.60 3.41
C SER A 111 9.76 -8.55 3.94
N GLY A 112 9.27 -7.42 4.45
CA GLY A 112 10.08 -6.34 5.01
C GLY A 112 10.65 -6.68 6.40
N ARG A 113 9.90 -7.44 7.20
CA ARG A 113 10.33 -7.95 8.52
C ARG A 113 11.37 -9.06 8.40
N ALA A 114 11.25 -9.92 7.39
CA ALA A 114 12.19 -11.01 7.17
C ALA A 114 13.64 -10.51 7.20
N LEU A 115 14.41 -10.96 8.19
CA LEU A 115 15.81 -10.58 8.36
C LEU A 115 16.65 -11.17 7.25
N ARG A 116 17.38 -10.31 6.54
CA ARG A 116 18.33 -10.71 5.51
C ARG A 116 19.74 -10.39 6.00
N PRO A 117 20.59 -11.40 6.25
CA PRO A 117 21.95 -11.18 6.76
C PRO A 117 22.79 -10.26 5.87
N ASP A 118 22.49 -10.24 4.56
CA ASP A 118 23.18 -9.43 3.56
C ASP A 118 22.67 -7.98 3.44
N LYS A 119 21.61 -7.61 4.18
CA LYS A 119 20.99 -6.28 4.10
C LYS A 119 21.09 -5.53 5.42
N ARG A 120 21.19 -4.21 5.30
CA ARG A 120 21.40 -3.32 6.46
C ARG A 120 20.10 -3.09 7.23
N GLY A 121 18.97 -2.98 6.55
CA GLY A 121 17.67 -2.67 7.15
C GLY A 121 16.63 -3.79 7.01
N ALA A 122 15.68 -3.78 7.94
CA ALA A 122 14.46 -4.57 7.98
C ALA A 122 13.41 -3.77 8.75
N ILE A 123 12.13 -4.08 8.55
CA ILE A 123 11.05 -3.53 9.39
C ILE A 123 11.22 -4.13 10.79
N ALA A 124 11.22 -3.29 11.82
CA ALA A 124 11.38 -3.76 13.20
C ALA A 124 10.18 -4.60 13.65
N GLU A 125 10.43 -5.71 14.34
CA GLU A 125 9.35 -6.58 14.85
C GLU A 125 8.41 -5.87 15.83
N THR A 126 8.90 -4.82 16.49
CA THR A 126 8.11 -3.97 17.40
C THR A 126 7.09 -3.11 16.67
N GLN A 127 7.21 -2.92 15.35
CA GLN A 127 6.23 -2.17 14.57
C GLN A 127 4.93 -2.97 14.44
N PRO A 128 3.74 -2.35 14.60
CA PRO A 128 2.48 -3.03 14.33
C PRO A 128 2.39 -3.51 12.86
N PRO A 129 1.54 -4.51 12.55
CA PRO A 129 1.28 -4.91 11.17
C PRO A 129 0.80 -3.74 10.31
N ILE A 130 1.18 -3.73 9.03
CA ILE A 130 0.88 -2.62 8.10
C ILE A 130 -0.59 -2.19 8.10
N LEU A 131 -1.55 -3.12 8.11
CA LEU A 131 -2.97 -2.76 8.12
C LEU A 131 -3.34 -1.94 9.38
N GLN A 132 -2.80 -2.30 10.54
CA GLN A 132 -3.03 -1.56 11.77
C GLN A 132 -2.35 -0.18 11.73
N ARG A 133 -1.15 -0.09 11.14
CA ARG A 133 -0.45 1.20 10.93
C ARG A 133 -1.21 2.11 9.96
N LEU A 134 -2.03 1.53 9.08
CA LEU A 134 -2.94 2.23 8.17
C LEU A 134 -4.35 2.46 8.76
N GLY A 135 -4.57 2.19 10.05
CA GLY A 135 -5.85 2.42 10.72
C GLY A 135 -6.92 1.36 10.41
N LEU A 136 -6.55 0.22 9.84
CA LEU A 136 -7.44 -0.89 9.53
C LEU A 136 -7.31 -2.01 10.57
N ASN A 137 -8.45 -2.43 11.12
CA ASN A 137 -8.54 -3.63 11.95
C ASN A 137 -8.63 -4.88 11.05
N ALA A 138 -7.55 -5.67 11.00
CA ALA A 138 -7.45 -6.85 10.14
C ALA A 138 -8.51 -7.92 10.47
N GLU A 139 -8.82 -8.15 11.74
CA GLU A 139 -9.78 -9.16 12.18
C GLU A 139 -11.20 -8.77 11.76
N GLU A 140 -11.59 -7.52 12.00
CA GLU A 140 -12.90 -7.02 11.61
C GLU A 140 -13.03 -6.91 10.08
N TYR A 141 -11.94 -6.63 9.34
CA TYR A 141 -11.93 -6.62 7.88
C TYR A 141 -12.26 -8.01 7.31
N VAL A 142 -11.55 -9.04 7.76
CA VAL A 142 -11.79 -10.42 7.32
C VAL A 142 -13.22 -10.87 7.68
N GLU A 143 -13.68 -10.54 8.88
CA GLU A 143 -15.03 -10.91 9.31
C GLU A 143 -16.12 -10.18 8.53
N THR A 144 -15.88 -8.93 8.14
CA THR A 144 -16.78 -8.15 7.28
C THR A 144 -16.93 -8.80 5.91
N LEU A 145 -15.81 -9.19 5.28
CA LEU A 145 -15.80 -9.87 3.98
C LEU A 145 -16.53 -11.22 4.03
N ARG A 146 -16.26 -12.04 5.04
CA ARG A 146 -16.91 -13.36 5.18
C ARG A 146 -18.42 -13.25 5.37
N ARG A 147 -18.87 -12.28 6.14
CA ARG A 147 -20.30 -12.14 6.47
C ARG A 147 -21.10 -11.42 5.39
N GLN A 148 -20.45 -10.77 4.42
CA GLN A 148 -21.06 -9.87 3.44
C GLN A 148 -22.11 -8.93 4.06
N ARG A 149 -21.87 -8.49 5.30
CA ARG A 149 -22.81 -7.68 6.08
C ARG A 149 -22.65 -6.22 5.75
N PHE A 150 -22.89 -5.88 4.50
CA PHE A 150 -22.91 -4.51 4.07
C PHE A 150 -24.27 -3.89 4.41
N GLY A 151 -24.23 -2.68 4.96
CA GLY A 151 -25.43 -1.88 5.19
C GLY A 151 -25.90 -1.25 3.89
N ARG A 152 -26.53 -0.07 4.00
CA ARG A 152 -26.90 0.72 2.81
C ARG A 152 -25.67 1.36 2.14
N ALA A 153 -24.58 1.51 2.87
CA ALA A 153 -23.32 2.07 2.41
C ALA A 153 -22.15 1.48 3.22
N ILE A 154 -20.95 1.51 2.64
CA ILE A 154 -19.67 1.10 3.25
C ILE A 154 -18.74 2.30 3.14
N GLY A 155 -18.02 2.61 4.21
CA GLY A 155 -17.08 3.73 4.24
C GLY A 155 -16.60 3.98 5.66
N THR A 156 -15.68 4.94 5.81
CA THR A 156 -15.22 5.40 7.13
C THR A 156 -16.38 5.94 7.95
N PRO A 157 -16.28 5.95 9.30
CA PRO A 157 -17.29 6.58 10.14
C PRO A 157 -17.61 8.01 9.72
N GLU A 158 -16.61 8.76 9.26
CA GLU A 158 -16.69 10.14 8.78
C GLU A 158 -17.46 10.22 7.46
N ALA A 159 -17.10 9.39 6.46
CA ALA A 159 -17.80 9.33 5.18
C ALA A 159 -19.26 8.89 5.35
N LEU A 160 -19.53 7.92 6.21
CA LEU A 160 -20.88 7.48 6.54
C LEU A 160 -21.69 8.60 7.22
N GLN A 161 -21.08 9.39 8.11
CA GLN A 161 -21.73 10.57 8.69
C GLN A 161 -22.00 11.66 7.66
N GLN A 162 -21.07 11.91 6.74
CA GLN A 162 -21.26 12.87 5.64
C GLN A 162 -22.40 12.44 4.72
N LEU A 163 -22.47 11.15 4.35
CA LEU A 163 -23.56 10.59 3.56
C LEU A 163 -24.90 10.70 4.30
N ALA A 164 -24.95 10.41 5.61
CA ALA A 164 -26.15 10.57 6.42
C ALA A 164 -26.65 12.02 6.39
N ARG A 165 -25.75 13.01 6.54
CA ARG A 165 -26.09 14.45 6.44
C ARG A 165 -26.62 14.80 5.05
N HIS A 166 -25.98 14.32 3.99
CA HIS A 166 -26.41 14.59 2.61
C HIS A 166 -27.80 14.03 2.31
N LEU A 167 -28.10 12.84 2.84
CA LEU A 167 -29.41 12.20 2.73
C LEU A 167 -30.45 12.75 3.72
N GLN A 168 -30.10 13.77 4.52
CA GLN A 168 -30.92 14.33 5.61
C GLN A 168 -31.40 13.27 6.62
N GLN A 169 -30.56 12.26 6.89
CA GLN A 169 -30.82 11.19 7.85
C GLN A 169 -29.97 11.39 9.11
N THR A 170 -30.53 11.05 10.27
CA THR A 170 -29.82 11.10 11.57
C THR A 170 -28.96 9.86 11.83
N TYR A 171 -29.18 8.78 11.09
CA TYR A 171 -28.49 7.51 11.26
C TYR A 171 -28.34 6.79 9.92
N ILE A 172 -27.17 6.16 9.72
CA ILE A 172 -26.91 5.25 8.60
C ILE A 172 -26.51 3.88 9.12
N ARG A 173 -27.20 2.85 8.63
CA ARG A 173 -26.91 1.46 8.97
C ARG A 173 -25.54 1.07 8.43
N GLY A 174 -24.64 0.69 9.32
CA GLY A 174 -23.25 0.34 8.98
C GLY A 174 -22.20 1.10 9.81
N ILE A 175 -22.59 2.19 10.50
CA ILE A 175 -21.64 3.02 11.25
C ILE A 175 -20.92 2.28 12.40
N GLY A 176 -21.58 1.34 13.06
CA GLY A 176 -20.95 0.51 14.10
C GLY A 176 -19.99 -0.55 13.56
N LEU A 177 -20.17 -0.97 12.30
CA LEU A 177 -19.20 -1.82 11.60
C LEU A 177 -17.99 -0.99 11.19
N ALA A 178 -18.21 0.18 10.59
CA ALA A 178 -17.16 1.11 10.20
C ALA A 178 -16.26 1.48 11.38
N ARG A 179 -16.81 1.79 12.55
CA ARG A 179 -16.00 2.11 13.76
C ARG A 179 -15.13 0.95 14.26
N ARG A 180 -15.52 -0.29 14.00
CA ARG A 180 -14.72 -1.46 14.37
C ARG A 180 -13.66 -1.78 13.31
N LEU A 181 -14.00 -1.53 12.05
CA LEU A 181 -13.14 -1.74 10.89
C LEU A 181 -12.02 -0.70 10.81
N PHE A 182 -12.36 0.57 10.99
CA PHE A 182 -11.43 1.69 10.99
C PHE A 182 -11.09 2.03 12.44
N ALA A 183 -9.96 1.48 12.91
CA ALA A 183 -9.46 1.74 14.25
C ALA A 183 -8.72 3.08 14.28
N PRO A 184 -8.83 3.88 15.35
CA PRO A 184 -8.01 5.07 15.50
C PRO A 184 -6.53 4.69 15.44
N LEU A 185 -5.74 5.45 14.67
CA LEU A 185 -4.30 5.24 14.54
C LEU A 185 -3.67 5.20 15.93
N VAL A 186 -3.00 4.10 16.26
CA VAL A 186 -2.28 3.97 17.53
C VAL A 186 -1.17 5.02 17.50
N THR A 187 -1.35 6.10 18.25
CA THR A 187 -0.34 7.13 18.44
C THR A 187 0.64 6.61 19.47
N THR A 188 1.79 6.09 19.02
CA THR A 188 2.93 5.77 19.89
C THR A 188 3.75 7.01 20.18
#